data_AF-A0A452ZLP0-F1
#
_entry.id   AF-A0A452ZLP0-F1
#
_cell.length_a   1.000
_cell.length_b   1.000
_cell.length_c   1.000
_cell.angle_alpha   90.00
_cell.angle_beta   90.00
_cell.angle_gamma   90.00
#
_symmetry.space_group_name_H-M   'P 1'
#
loop_
_entity.id
_entity.type
_entity.pdbx_description
1 polymer ?
#
loop_
_entity_poly.entity_id
_entity_poly.type
_entity_poly.pdbx_seq_one_letter_code
_entity_poly.pdbx_strand_id
1 'polypeptide(L)'
;PNITYLPESMKNLTALRELKLIECEGLEELPGSFGQLTSLEEIHISNCPNLTCLPESIHSLTSLKKLHIRECPSLIAKYEGEDA
;
A
#
# COMPACT_ATOMS: atom_id res chain seq x y z
N PRO A 1 9.39 6.83 -11.33
CA PRO A 1 9.69 8.02 -10.51
C PRO A 1 10.63 7.65 -9.34
N ASN A 2 11.52 8.55 -8.90
CA ASN A 2 12.43 8.26 -7.78
C ASN A 2 11.78 8.52 -6.40
N ILE A 3 10.53 8.08 -6.25
CA ILE A 3 9.80 8.19 -4.98
C ILE A 3 10.33 7.12 -4.05
N THR A 4 10.84 7.54 -2.89
CA THR A 4 11.37 6.62 -1.87
C THR A 4 10.43 6.44 -0.68
N TYR A 5 9.57 7.41 -0.41
CA TYR A 5 8.54 7.34 0.64
C TYR A 5 7.31 8.16 0.24
N LEU A 6 6.15 7.79 0.80
CA LEU A 6 4.95 8.63 0.76
C LEU A 6 4.86 9.47 2.05
N PRO A 7 4.36 10.70 1.97
CA PRO A 7 4.33 11.58 3.13
C PRO A 7 3.26 11.15 4.15
N GLU A 8 3.58 11.24 5.44
CA GLU A 8 2.63 11.03 6.55
C GLU A 8 1.42 11.97 6.51
N SER A 9 1.48 13.07 5.76
CA SER A 9 0.34 13.97 5.52
C SER A 9 -0.73 13.36 4.61
N MET A 10 -0.45 12.24 3.92
CA MET A 10 -1.41 11.53 3.07
C MET A 10 -2.65 11.09 3.85
N LYS A 11 -2.53 10.82 5.16
CA LYS A 11 -3.68 10.55 6.04
C LYS A 11 -4.80 11.60 6.00
N ASN A 12 -4.47 12.84 5.63
CA ASN A 12 -5.43 13.93 5.54
C ASN A 12 -6.26 13.88 4.25
N LEU A 13 -5.92 12.99 3.30
CA LEU A 13 -6.68 12.78 2.07
C LEU A 13 -7.93 11.91 2.36
N THR A 14 -8.78 12.37 3.28
CA THR A 14 -9.93 11.62 3.80
C THR A 14 -11.01 11.33 2.76
N ALA A 15 -10.96 11.99 1.60
CA ALA A 15 -11.85 11.76 0.46
C ALA A 15 -11.22 10.93 -0.67
N LEU A 16 -9.96 10.48 -0.52
CA LEU A 16 -9.27 9.69 -1.53
C LEU A 16 -9.95 8.32 -1.67
N ARG A 17 -10.38 7.99 -2.88
CA ARG A 17 -11.04 6.71 -3.21
C ARG A 17 -10.15 5.74 -3.97
N GLU A 18 -9.19 6.26 -4.72
CA GLU A 18 -8.31 5.46 -5.57
C GLU A 18 -6.87 5.92 -5.40
N LEU A 19 -5.96 4.97 -5.18
CA LEU A 19 -4.52 5.22 -5.12
C LEU A 19 -3.80 4.32 -6.12
N LYS A 20 -2.94 4.93 -6.94
CA LYS A 20 -2.08 4.23 -7.90
C LYS A 20 -0.61 4.52 -7.60
N LEU A 21 0.16 3.46 -7.38
CA LEU A 21 1.60 3.48 -7.22
C LEU A 21 2.19 2.66 -8.37
N ILE A 22 2.68 3.35 -9.39
CA ILE A 22 3.16 2.74 -10.63
C ILE A 22 4.61 3.15 -10.84
N GLU A 23 5.48 2.18 -11.12
CA GLU A 23 6.91 2.42 -11.42
C GLU A 23 7.61 3.24 -10.32
N CYS A 24 7.27 2.92 -9.07
CA CYS A 24 7.87 3.51 -7.88
C CYS A 24 9.04 2.63 -7.42
N GLU A 25 10.12 2.67 -8.19
CA GLU A 25 11.30 1.82 -7.99
C GLU A 25 11.97 2.08 -6.64
N GLY A 26 12.00 3.32 -6.15
CA GLY A 26 12.62 3.65 -4.86
C GLY A 26 11.74 3.35 -3.64
N LEU A 27 10.46 2.99 -3.83
CA LEU A 27 9.50 2.89 -2.73
C LEU A 27 9.68 1.56 -2.00
N GLU A 28 10.17 1.63 -0.76
CA GLU A 28 10.47 0.45 0.05
C GLU A 28 9.32 0.06 1.00
N GLU A 29 8.59 1.07 1.50
CA GLU A 29 7.51 0.92 2.46
C GLU A 29 6.40 1.96 2.24
N LEU A 30 5.20 1.65 2.72
CA LEU A 30 4.10 2.62 2.82
C LEU A 30 4.03 3.17 4.25
N PRO A 31 3.60 4.44 4.44
CA PRO A 31 3.56 5.08 5.75
C PRO A 31 2.68 4.33 6.74
N GLY A 32 3.03 4.36 8.03
CA GLY A 32 2.22 3.70 9.07
C GLY A 32 0.79 4.23 9.15
N SER A 33 0.58 5.50 8.76
CA SER A 33 -0.73 6.14 8.68
C SER A 33 -1.58 5.75 7.47
N PHE A 34 -1.13 4.83 6.62
CA PHE A 34 -1.86 4.41 5.42
C PHE A 34 -3.29 3.92 5.73
N GLY A 35 -3.48 3.21 6.84
CA GLY A 35 -4.79 2.77 7.33
C GLY A 35 -5.78 3.89 7.69
N GLN A 36 -5.35 5.15 7.74
CA GLN A 36 -6.23 6.30 8.01
C GLN A 36 -6.98 6.78 6.76
N LEU A 37 -6.66 6.24 5.58
CA LEU A 37 -7.37 6.49 4.33
C LEU A 37 -8.68 5.69 4.28
N THR A 38 -9.59 5.96 5.23
CA THR A 38 -10.80 5.14 5.45
C THR A 38 -11.81 5.19 4.30
N SER A 39 -11.72 6.18 3.39
CA SER A 39 -12.55 6.27 2.18
C SER A 39 -11.93 5.56 0.96
N LEU A 40 -10.75 4.98 1.09
CA LEU A 40 -10.03 4.36 -0.02
C LEU A 40 -10.73 3.06 -0.43
N GLU A 41 -11.11 2.98 -1.70
CA GLU A 41 -11.87 1.86 -2.28
C GLU A 41 -10.99 0.98 -3.17
N GLU A 42 -10.00 1.56 -3.86
CA GLU A 42 -9.16 0.86 -4.81
C GLU A 42 -7.67 1.21 -4.64
N ILE A 43 -6.82 0.19 -4.58
CA ILE A 43 -5.36 0.32 -4.56
C ILE A 43 -4.78 -0.44 -5.75
N HIS A 44 -3.94 0.24 -6.53
CA HIS A 44 -3.12 -0.38 -7.57
C HIS A 44 -1.64 -0.13 -7.28
N ILE A 45 -0.88 -1.21 -7.11
CA ILE A 45 0.58 -1.18 -6.98
C ILE A 45 1.16 -2.01 -8.11
N SER A 46 1.97 -1.40 -8.97
CA SER A 46 2.57 -2.08 -10.12
C SER A 46 3.97 -1.60 -10.42
N ASN A 47 4.88 -2.53 -10.75
CA ASN A 47 6.27 -2.23 -11.06
C ASN A 47 6.98 -1.49 -9.90
N CYS A 48 6.77 -1.95 -8.67
CA CYS A 48 7.43 -1.42 -7.46
C CYS A 48 8.37 -2.49 -6.89
N PRO A 49 9.56 -2.71 -7.50
CA PRO A 49 10.43 -3.84 -7.19
C PRO A 49 11.03 -3.82 -5.78
N ASN A 50 11.16 -2.64 -5.17
CA ASN A 50 11.75 -2.51 -3.83
C ASN A 50 10.72 -2.48 -2.70
N LEU A 51 9.41 -2.48 -3.00
CA LEU A 51 8.38 -2.49 -1.97
C LEU A 51 8.39 -3.86 -1.28
N THR A 52 8.75 -3.89 0.00
CA THR A 52 9.02 -5.15 0.73
C THR A 52 7.81 -5.67 1.50
N CYS A 53 6.96 -4.76 2.00
CA CYS A 53 5.78 -5.12 2.76
C CYS A 53 4.66 -4.08 2.63
N LEU A 54 3.43 -4.51 2.97
CA LEU A 54 2.31 -3.60 3.22
C LEU A 54 2.30 -3.25 4.73
N PRO A 55 1.87 -2.03 5.10
CA PRO A 55 1.84 -1.60 6.49
C PRO A 55 0.75 -2.38 7.24
N GLU A 56 0.98 -2.69 8.52
CA GLU A 56 -0.02 -3.41 9.34
C GLU A 56 -1.36 -2.68 9.42
N SER A 57 -1.35 -1.35 9.26
CA SER A 57 -2.55 -0.53 9.23
C SER A 57 -3.41 -0.73 7.99
N ILE A 58 -2.98 -1.51 6.99
CA ILE A 58 -3.80 -1.82 5.80
C ILE A 58 -5.12 -2.50 6.16
N HIS A 59 -5.17 -3.25 7.27
CA HIS A 59 -6.40 -3.85 7.81
C HIS A 59 -7.44 -2.81 8.26
N SER A 60 -7.02 -1.56 8.48
CA SER A 60 -7.91 -0.45 8.87
C SER A 60 -8.61 0.22 7.67
N LEU A 61 -8.28 -0.17 6.43
CA LEU A 61 -8.93 0.33 5.22
C LEU A 61 -10.32 -0.31 5.02
N THR A 62 -11.28 0.10 5.86
CA THR A 62 -12.61 -0.51 5.93
C THR A 62 -13.45 -0.36 4.67
N SER A 63 -13.14 0.61 3.80
CA SER A 63 -13.83 0.82 2.51
C SER A 63 -13.17 0.11 1.33
N LEU A 64 -12.04 -0.57 1.53
CA LEU A 64 -11.26 -1.14 0.44
C LEU A 64 -12.02 -2.31 -0.22
N LYS A 65 -12.22 -2.20 -1.53
CA LYS A 65 -12.92 -3.19 -2.35
C LYS A 65 -11.97 -3.94 -3.28
N LYS A 66 -10.91 -3.27 -3.74
CA LYS A 66 -9.96 -3.84 -4.69
C LYS A 66 -8.53 -3.54 -4.29
N LEU A 67 -7.72 -4.59 -4.22
CA LEU A 67 -6.28 -4.50 -4.08
C LEU A 67 -5.64 -5.24 -5.26
N HIS A 68 -4.95 -4.48 -6.11
CA HIS A 68 -4.22 -5.02 -7.24
C HIS A 68 -2.73 -4.79 -7.03
N ILE A 69 -1.98 -5.89 -6.94
CA ILE A 69 -0.52 -5.86 -6.84
C ILE A 69 0.03 -6.71 -7.98
N ARG A 70 0.93 -6.13 -8.78
CA ARG A 70 1.59 -6.80 -9.90
C ARG A 70 3.04 -6.37 -9.99
N GLU A 71 3.92 -7.26 -10.44
CA GLU A 71 5.32 -6.91 -10.69
C GLU A 71 5.99 -6.21 -9.47
N CYS A 72 5.74 -6.74 -8.27
CA CYS A 72 6.34 -6.30 -7.00
C CYS A 72 7.10 -7.48 -6.39
N PRO A 73 8.22 -7.92 -7.00
CA PRO A 73 8.91 -9.17 -6.66
C PRO A 73 9.41 -9.26 -5.21
N SER A 74 9.74 -8.13 -4.58
CA SER A 74 10.21 -8.11 -3.19
C SER A 74 9.08 -8.06 -2.16
N LEU A 75 7.83 -7.93 -2.60
CA LEU A 75 6.71 -7.85 -1.68
C LEU A 75 6.45 -9.23 -1.09
N ILE A 76 6.84 -9.42 0.17
CA ILE A 76 6.59 -10.65 0.88
C ILE A 76 5.09 -10.71 1.19
N ALA A 77 4.40 -11.69 0.60
CA ALA A 77 3.09 -12.06 1.08
C ALA A 77 3.28 -12.62 2.49
N LYS A 78 2.96 -11.85 3.53
CA LYS A 78 2.82 -12.37 4.90
C LYS A 78 1.60 -13.31 4.93
N TYR A 79 1.78 -14.52 4.43
CA TYR A 79 0.89 -15.66 4.65
C TYR A 79 1.77 -16.90 4.85
N GLU A 80 2.49 -16.92 5.97
CA GLU A 80 2.72 -18.19 6.66
C GLU A 80 1.54 -18.33 7.63
N GLY A 81 0.70 -19.34 7.41
CA GLY A 81 -0.41 -19.64 8.31
C GLY A 81 0.12 -20.08 9.68
N GLU A 82 -0.45 -19.51 10.74
CA GLU A 82 -0.61 -20.22 12.01
C GLU A 82 -2.08 -20.61 12.11
N ASP A 83 -2.44 -21.72 11.45
CA ASP A 83 -3.43 -22.64 11.99
C ASP A 83 -2.69 -23.53 13.01
N ALA A 84 -2.85 -23.22 14.29
CA ALA A 84 -2.74 -24.15 15.41
C ALA A 84 -3.58 -23.66 16.59
#